data_AF-W0Q1X9-F1
#
_entry.id   AF-W0Q1X9-F1
#
_cell.length_a   1.000
_cell.length_b   1.000
_cell.length_c   1.000
_cell.angle_alpha   90.00
_cell.angle_beta   90.00
_cell.angle_gamma   90.00
#
_symmetry.space_group_name_H-M   'P 1'
#
loop_
_entity.id
_entity.type
_entity.pdbx_description
1 polymer ?
#
loop_
_entity_poly.entity_id
_entity_poly.type
_entity_poly.pdbx_seq_one_letter_code
_entity_poly.pdbx_strand_id
1 'polypeptide(L)'
;MSDININKSKLEDLINNSILLMDELEKIEIKGEKPFKNIRATKFAKWLKKVKEKELRGNEDKETLIKIFSKIYHYSRILNFVKEHQGQIKTDTLRHLISGSETNINDAHKSEDYFFEIDVASRFKKEKLNLLDITDIIVNDNLFIECKKLHSIKKFEKNIKDANKQLDKIPEKSLGFIALDFTDVFNKDEYFQIIYPIITFFREKYSELEIDNFKSNPHFRQIISTLLSHSLEFQFNLLLNKLKKHNPDFKFNKNVIGIFYQLYIPIQFDEESLVLIRGATYSILKEDDKELCKELFLSLATGF
;
A
#
# COMPACT_ATOMS: atom_id res chain seq x y z
N MET A 1 7.19 -0.24 -10.78
CA MET A 1 6.46 0.89 -10.13
C MET A 1 7.34 2.12 -10.12
N SER A 2 6.83 3.32 -10.44
CA SER A 2 7.60 4.56 -10.41
C SER A 2 7.45 5.24 -9.06
N ASP A 3 8.52 5.34 -8.28
CA ASP A 3 8.61 6.36 -7.22
C ASP A 3 8.36 7.74 -7.88
N ILE A 4 7.81 8.71 -7.17
CA ILE A 4 7.52 10.03 -7.77
C ILE A 4 8.08 11.14 -6.89
N ASN A 5 8.80 12.04 -7.54
CA ASN A 5 9.30 13.28 -6.94
C ASN A 5 8.22 14.33 -7.20
N ILE A 6 7.50 14.74 -6.15
CA ILE A 6 6.42 15.72 -6.21
C ILE A 6 6.99 17.07 -5.80
N ASN A 7 6.97 18.05 -6.70
CA ASN A 7 7.21 19.48 -6.42
C ASN A 7 5.87 20.25 -6.59
N LYS A 8 5.86 21.57 -6.32
CA LYS A 8 4.64 22.38 -6.34
C LYS A 8 3.82 22.26 -7.64
N SER A 9 4.46 22.28 -8.81
CA SER A 9 3.75 22.12 -10.09
C SER A 9 3.16 20.72 -10.27
N LYS A 10 3.91 19.66 -9.93
CA LYS A 10 3.41 18.28 -9.95
C LYS A 10 2.30 18.04 -8.92
N LEU A 11 2.26 18.84 -7.87
CA LEU A 11 1.23 18.77 -6.87
C LEU A 11 -0.09 19.36 -7.37
N GLU A 12 -0.05 20.53 -8.00
CA GLU A 12 -1.21 21.09 -8.69
C GLU A 12 -1.74 20.10 -9.74
N ASP A 13 -0.85 19.48 -10.53
CA ASP A 13 -1.22 18.44 -11.49
C ASP A 13 -1.87 17.24 -10.80
N LEU A 14 -1.30 16.74 -9.70
CA LEU A 14 -1.89 15.64 -8.94
C LEU A 14 -3.29 15.98 -8.44
N ILE A 15 -3.49 17.19 -7.89
CA ILE A 15 -4.79 17.64 -7.38
C ILE A 15 -5.80 17.72 -8.53
N ASN A 16 -5.43 18.37 -9.63
CA ASN A 16 -6.30 18.54 -10.80
C ASN A 16 -6.69 17.18 -11.41
N ASN A 17 -5.71 16.30 -11.61
CA ASN A 17 -5.94 14.94 -12.10
C ASN A 17 -6.83 14.13 -11.15
N SER A 18 -6.67 14.31 -9.84
CA SER A 18 -7.50 13.64 -8.83
C SER A 18 -8.94 14.15 -8.82
N ILE A 19 -9.16 15.44 -9.09
CA ILE A 19 -10.50 16.02 -9.26
C ILE A 19 -11.19 15.44 -10.49
N LEU A 20 -10.48 15.39 -11.63
CA LEU A 20 -11.00 14.78 -12.87
C LEU A 20 -11.33 13.30 -12.66
N LEU A 21 -10.48 12.55 -11.96
CA LEU A 21 -10.73 11.16 -11.62
C LEU A 21 -12.02 10.99 -10.81
N MET A 22 -12.32 11.90 -9.87
CA MET A 22 -13.59 11.84 -9.15
C MET A 22 -14.80 12.03 -10.07
N ASP A 23 -14.73 12.94 -11.04
CA ASP A 23 -15.79 13.16 -12.02
C ASP A 23 -16.02 11.94 -12.91
N GLU A 24 -14.96 11.21 -13.24
CA GLU A 24 -15.05 9.95 -13.98
C GLU A 24 -15.67 8.84 -13.12
N LEU A 25 -15.24 8.71 -11.86
CA LEU A 25 -15.76 7.70 -10.93
C LEU A 25 -17.23 7.91 -10.62
N GLU A 26 -17.70 9.16 -10.49
CA GLU A 26 -19.11 9.47 -10.20
C GLU A 26 -20.08 8.98 -11.30
N LYS A 27 -19.56 8.82 -12.53
CA LYS A 27 -20.31 8.30 -13.69
C LYS A 27 -20.40 6.77 -13.71
N ILE A 28 -19.65 6.07 -12.86
CA ILE A 28 -19.66 4.62 -12.80
C ILE A 28 -21.03 4.12 -12.32
N GLU A 29 -21.60 3.20 -13.11
CA GLU A 29 -22.83 2.49 -12.79
C GLU A 29 -22.64 0.99 -13.01
N ILE A 30 -22.93 0.20 -11.98
CA ILE A 30 -22.76 -1.26 -11.99
C ILE A 30 -24.09 -1.87 -11.61
N LYS A 31 -24.72 -2.58 -12.55
CA LYS A 31 -26.03 -3.24 -12.36
C LYS A 31 -27.12 -2.29 -11.82
N GLY A 32 -27.14 -1.03 -12.28
CA GLY A 32 -28.09 0.00 -11.84
C GLY A 32 -27.69 0.72 -10.55
N GLU A 33 -26.56 0.36 -9.93
CA GLU A 33 -26.06 0.99 -8.71
C GLU A 33 -24.92 1.96 -9.03
N LYS A 34 -24.93 3.13 -8.37
CA LYS A 34 -23.86 4.14 -8.48
C LYS A 34 -22.98 4.12 -7.22
N PRO A 35 -21.93 3.28 -7.15
CA PRO A 35 -21.11 3.12 -5.94
C PRO A 35 -20.46 4.43 -5.47
N PHE A 36 -20.20 5.35 -6.41
CA PHE A 36 -19.53 6.62 -6.16
C PHE A 36 -20.47 7.83 -6.19
N LYS A 37 -21.79 7.65 -6.07
CA LYS A 37 -22.79 8.74 -6.15
C LYS A 37 -22.51 9.93 -5.21
N ASN A 38 -21.88 9.69 -4.07
CA ASN A 38 -21.56 10.71 -3.08
C ASN A 38 -20.05 10.95 -2.96
N ILE A 39 -19.28 10.74 -4.04
CA ILE A 39 -17.81 10.84 -4.01
C ILE A 39 -17.33 12.18 -3.47
N ARG A 40 -18.06 13.28 -3.70
CA ARG A 40 -17.74 14.62 -3.21
C ARG A 40 -17.84 14.78 -1.68
N ALA A 41 -18.55 13.90 -0.99
CA ALA A 41 -18.67 13.89 0.48
C ALA A 41 -17.64 12.97 1.18
N THR A 42 -16.82 12.26 0.39
CA THR A 42 -15.89 11.24 0.88
C THR A 42 -14.64 11.82 1.55
N LYS A 43 -13.89 10.97 2.25
CA LYS A 43 -12.58 11.37 2.83
C LYS A 43 -11.60 11.83 1.75
N PHE A 44 -11.63 11.22 0.57
CA PHE A 44 -10.74 11.56 -0.54
C PHE A 44 -11.03 12.97 -1.07
N ALA A 45 -12.30 13.29 -1.31
CA ALA A 45 -12.73 14.65 -1.68
C ALA A 45 -12.34 15.69 -0.63
N LYS A 46 -12.52 15.33 0.66
CA LYS A 46 -12.14 16.20 1.78
C LYS A 46 -10.64 16.43 1.86
N TRP A 47 -9.81 15.41 1.63
CA TRP A 47 -8.35 15.56 1.55
C TRP A 47 -7.93 16.52 0.44
N LEU A 48 -8.51 16.38 -0.76
CA LEU A 48 -8.26 17.28 -1.89
C LEU A 48 -8.64 18.73 -1.56
N LYS A 49 -9.82 18.93 -0.98
CA LYS A 49 -10.28 20.26 -0.54
C LYS A 49 -9.32 20.85 0.50
N LYS A 50 -8.96 20.05 1.52
CA LYS A 50 -8.07 20.45 2.62
C LYS A 50 -6.69 20.89 2.11
N VAL A 51 -6.10 20.10 1.21
CA VAL A 51 -4.83 20.42 0.57
C VAL A 51 -4.95 21.71 -0.26
N LYS A 52 -5.95 21.80 -1.14
CA LYS A 52 -6.17 22.96 -2.00
C LYS A 52 -6.35 24.25 -1.20
N GLU A 53 -7.13 24.22 -0.13
CA GLU A 53 -7.37 25.39 0.73
C GLU A 53 -6.15 25.82 1.53
N LYS A 54 -5.29 24.87 1.93
CA LYS A 54 -4.12 25.12 2.79
C LYS A 54 -2.88 25.54 2.02
N GLU A 55 -2.67 25.00 0.83
CA GLU A 55 -1.67 25.54 -0.10
C GLU A 55 -1.91 27.02 -0.41
N LEU A 56 -3.18 27.44 -0.43
CA LEU A 56 -3.57 28.84 -0.66
C LEU A 56 -3.39 29.73 0.58
N ARG A 57 -3.13 29.19 1.77
CA ARG A 57 -3.11 29.94 3.06
C ARG A 57 -1.82 29.88 3.87
N GLY A 58 -0.83 29.07 3.47
CA GLY A 58 0.58 29.19 3.88
C GLY A 58 1.00 28.86 5.33
N ASN A 59 0.10 28.59 6.29
CA ASN A 59 0.44 28.56 7.73
C ASN A 59 -0.03 27.28 8.48
N GLU A 60 0.36 26.09 8.03
CA GLU A 60 -0.15 24.81 8.60
C GLU A 60 0.93 23.79 8.96
N ASP A 61 0.57 22.81 9.81
CA ASP A 61 1.42 21.68 10.20
C ASP A 61 1.84 20.85 8.97
N LYS A 62 3.10 21.07 8.58
CA LYS A 62 3.78 20.48 7.43
C LYS A 62 3.71 18.95 7.45
N GLU A 63 3.78 18.32 8.63
CA GLU A 63 3.72 16.86 8.76
C GLU A 63 2.34 16.30 8.42
N THR A 64 1.28 16.95 8.90
CA THR A 64 -0.10 16.58 8.58
C THR A 64 -0.39 16.70 7.09
N LEU A 65 0.11 17.76 6.45
CA LEU A 65 -0.04 17.95 5.00
C LEU A 65 0.65 16.83 4.22
N ILE A 66 1.90 16.49 4.54
CA ILE A 66 2.66 15.40 3.91
C ILE A 66 1.92 14.06 3.97
N LYS A 67 1.31 13.75 5.12
CA LYS A 67 0.50 12.53 5.29
C LYS A 67 -0.72 12.55 4.36
N ILE A 68 -1.42 13.67 4.27
CA ILE A 68 -2.60 13.80 3.39
C ILE A 68 -2.19 13.71 1.91
N PHE A 69 -1.11 14.37 1.51
CA PHE A 69 -0.56 14.30 0.15
C PHE A 69 -0.24 12.87 -0.26
N SER A 70 0.47 12.15 0.61
CA SER A 70 0.82 10.74 0.39
C SER A 70 -0.42 9.87 0.21
N LYS A 71 -1.47 10.12 1.02
CA LYS A 71 -2.77 9.46 0.86
C LYS A 71 -3.42 9.81 -0.47
N ILE A 72 -3.46 11.08 -0.89
CA ILE A 72 -4.04 11.49 -2.18
C ILE A 72 -3.33 10.77 -3.33
N TYR A 73 -2.00 10.84 -3.38
CA TYR A 73 -1.22 10.21 -4.44
C TYR A 73 -1.51 8.71 -4.57
N HIS A 74 -1.48 7.99 -3.45
CA HIS A 74 -1.79 6.56 -3.42
C HIS A 74 -3.23 6.24 -3.79
N TYR A 75 -4.19 7.00 -3.25
CA TYR A 75 -5.60 6.81 -3.59
C TYR A 75 -5.85 7.07 -5.07
N SER A 76 -5.28 8.11 -5.67
CA SER A 76 -5.45 8.39 -7.09
C SER A 76 -4.93 7.26 -7.99
N ARG A 77 -3.81 6.62 -7.63
CA ARG A 77 -3.31 5.45 -8.36
C ARG A 77 -4.30 4.28 -8.28
N ILE A 78 -4.77 3.95 -7.07
CA ILE A 78 -5.69 2.83 -6.85
C ILE A 78 -7.05 3.09 -7.48
N LEU A 79 -7.55 4.31 -7.40
CA LEU A 79 -8.81 4.71 -7.99
C LEU A 79 -8.77 4.65 -9.53
N ASN A 80 -7.63 4.91 -10.16
CA ASN A 80 -7.47 4.65 -11.60
C ASN A 80 -7.56 3.15 -11.92
N PHE A 81 -6.94 2.28 -11.12
CA PHE A 81 -7.11 0.83 -11.28
C PHE A 81 -8.57 0.41 -11.12
N VAL A 82 -9.27 0.95 -10.11
CA VAL A 82 -10.71 0.71 -9.88
C VAL A 82 -11.54 1.13 -11.08
N LYS A 83 -11.29 2.31 -11.66
CA LYS A 83 -11.98 2.80 -12.85
C LYS A 83 -11.89 1.80 -14.01
N GLU A 84 -10.72 1.19 -14.20
CA GLU A 84 -10.47 0.22 -15.27
C GLU A 84 -11.04 -1.18 -14.97
N HIS A 85 -11.12 -1.58 -13.69
CA HIS A 85 -11.43 -2.96 -13.28
C HIS A 85 -12.73 -3.08 -12.45
N GLN A 86 -13.58 -2.05 -12.47
CA GLN A 86 -14.80 -1.95 -11.66
C GLN A 86 -15.71 -3.19 -11.69
N GLY A 87 -15.78 -3.89 -12.83
CA GLY A 87 -16.62 -5.08 -12.99
C GLY A 87 -16.14 -6.31 -12.21
N GLN A 88 -14.90 -6.30 -11.70
CA GLN A 88 -14.28 -7.39 -10.95
C GLN A 88 -14.33 -7.15 -9.43
N ILE A 89 -14.85 -6.00 -8.99
CA ILE A 89 -14.85 -5.53 -7.60
C ILE A 89 -16.28 -5.53 -7.04
N LYS A 90 -16.48 -5.97 -5.79
CA LYS A 90 -17.80 -5.89 -5.13
C LYS A 90 -18.25 -4.44 -5.05
N THR A 91 -19.52 -4.16 -5.39
CA THR A 91 -20.07 -2.80 -5.28
C THR A 91 -19.93 -2.24 -3.86
N ASP A 92 -20.07 -3.07 -2.83
CA ASP A 92 -19.87 -2.66 -1.44
C ASP A 92 -18.41 -2.28 -1.13
N THR A 93 -17.44 -3.01 -1.68
CA THR A 93 -16.01 -2.65 -1.58
C THR A 93 -15.78 -1.28 -2.23
N LEU A 94 -16.36 -1.02 -3.41
CA LEU A 94 -16.28 0.27 -4.08
C LEU A 94 -16.86 1.41 -3.24
N ARG A 95 -18.04 1.21 -2.64
CA ARG A 95 -18.67 2.19 -1.74
C ARG A 95 -17.81 2.49 -0.52
N HIS A 96 -17.19 1.45 0.05
CA HIS A 96 -16.46 1.59 1.30
C HIS A 96 -15.02 2.08 1.13
N LEU A 97 -14.38 1.87 -0.04
CA LEU A 97 -13.00 2.23 -0.34
C LEU A 97 -12.65 3.68 0.04
N ILE A 98 -13.56 4.61 -0.23
CA ILE A 98 -13.38 6.04 0.03
C ILE A 98 -14.33 6.59 1.11
N SER A 99 -15.11 5.73 1.75
CA SER A 99 -15.99 6.13 2.86
C SER A 99 -15.20 6.62 4.09
N GLY A 100 -15.77 7.55 4.88
CA GLY A 100 -15.18 8.06 6.13
C GLY A 100 -15.44 9.56 6.41
N SER A 101 -15.53 9.94 7.69
CA SER A 101 -15.65 11.33 8.16
C SER A 101 -14.28 11.96 8.50
N GLU A 102 -14.25 13.29 8.66
CA GLU A 102 -13.04 14.11 8.85
C GLU A 102 -12.33 13.89 10.19
N THR A 103 -13.05 13.42 11.20
CA THR A 103 -12.70 13.63 12.62
C THR A 103 -11.57 12.75 13.15
N ASN A 104 -11.13 11.74 12.42
CA ASN A 104 -9.98 10.94 12.79
C ASN A 104 -9.31 10.39 11.53
N ILE A 105 -8.13 10.91 11.18
CA ILE A 105 -7.25 10.37 10.13
C ILE A 105 -6.94 8.86 10.38
N ASN A 106 -7.17 8.39 11.61
CA ASN A 106 -6.99 7.03 12.10
C ASN A 106 -8.29 6.19 12.22
N ASP A 107 -9.51 6.75 12.14
CA ASP A 107 -10.77 5.98 12.34
C ASP A 107 -11.24 5.23 11.08
N ALA A 108 -10.54 5.40 9.97
CA ALA A 108 -10.96 4.88 8.69
C ALA A 108 -10.51 3.43 8.43
N HIS A 109 -10.20 2.66 9.48
CA HIS A 109 -9.61 1.31 9.42
C HIS A 109 -10.24 0.44 8.32
N LYS A 110 -11.58 0.34 8.30
CA LYS A 110 -12.30 -0.49 7.33
C LYS A 110 -12.07 -0.08 5.86
N SER A 111 -12.02 1.23 5.60
CA SER A 111 -11.76 1.74 4.24
C SER A 111 -10.29 1.60 3.82
N GLU A 112 -9.37 1.51 4.79
CA GLU A 112 -7.96 1.26 4.54
C GLU A 112 -7.66 -0.22 4.34
N ASP A 113 -8.44 -1.11 4.97
CA ASP A 113 -8.45 -2.55 4.68
C ASP A 113 -8.83 -2.78 3.20
N TYR A 114 -9.99 -2.27 2.76
CA TYR A 114 -10.40 -2.36 1.35
C TYR A 114 -9.38 -1.71 0.40
N PHE A 115 -8.78 -0.60 0.80
CA PHE A 115 -7.73 0.02 0.00
C PHE A 115 -6.53 -0.90 -0.19
N PHE A 116 -6.10 -1.59 0.86
CA PHE A 116 -4.99 -2.52 0.79
C PHE A 116 -5.30 -3.75 -0.07
N GLU A 117 -6.51 -4.30 0.02
CA GLU A 117 -6.97 -5.37 -0.86
C GLU A 117 -6.84 -4.98 -2.34
N ILE A 118 -7.36 -3.80 -2.71
CA ILE A 118 -7.27 -3.30 -4.08
C ILE A 118 -5.82 -2.96 -4.47
N ASP A 119 -4.99 -2.48 -3.55
CA ASP A 119 -3.56 -2.25 -3.81
C ASP A 119 -2.85 -3.54 -4.19
N VAL A 120 -3.07 -4.63 -3.45
CA VAL A 120 -2.51 -5.94 -3.78
C VAL A 120 -3.08 -6.45 -5.10
N ALA A 121 -4.40 -6.33 -5.31
CA ALA A 121 -5.05 -6.76 -6.56
C ALA A 121 -4.49 -6.03 -7.79
N SER A 122 -4.15 -4.74 -7.65
CA SER A 122 -3.59 -3.92 -8.74
C SER A 122 -2.27 -4.45 -9.32
N ARG A 123 -1.58 -5.34 -8.59
CA ARG A 123 -0.34 -6.00 -9.02
C ARG A 123 -0.59 -7.10 -10.04
N PHE A 124 -1.82 -7.63 -10.05
CA PHE A 124 -2.25 -8.70 -10.94
C PHE A 124 -3.16 -8.17 -12.06
N LYS A 125 -3.04 -6.89 -12.43
CA LYS A 125 -3.92 -6.22 -13.42
C LYS A 125 -4.00 -6.86 -14.81
N LYS A 126 -3.07 -7.77 -15.15
CA LYS A 126 -3.07 -8.51 -16.42
C LYS A 126 -3.76 -9.88 -16.30
N GLU A 127 -4.06 -10.32 -15.09
CA GLU A 127 -4.65 -11.61 -14.77
C GLU A 127 -6.16 -11.51 -14.59
N LYS A 128 -6.84 -12.66 -14.54
CA LYS A 128 -8.25 -12.70 -14.17
C LYS A 128 -8.38 -12.51 -12.66
N LEU A 129 -9.01 -11.41 -12.23
CA LEU A 129 -9.25 -11.13 -10.82
C LEU A 129 -10.70 -11.36 -10.43
N ASN A 130 -10.87 -11.85 -9.21
CA ASN A 130 -12.16 -11.93 -8.56
C ASN A 130 -12.02 -11.47 -7.10
N LEU A 131 -12.67 -10.35 -6.79
CA LEU A 131 -12.71 -9.74 -5.45
C LEU A 131 -14.09 -9.97 -4.78
N LEU A 132 -14.91 -10.87 -5.35
CA LEU A 132 -16.29 -11.14 -4.93
C LEU A 132 -16.44 -12.29 -3.93
N ASP A 133 -15.37 -13.04 -3.63
CA ASP A 133 -15.49 -14.37 -3.02
C ASP A 133 -14.94 -14.48 -1.58
N ILE A 134 -14.63 -15.73 -1.17
CA ILE A 134 -14.36 -16.25 0.18
C ILE A 134 -13.10 -15.64 0.83
N THR A 135 -12.11 -15.29 0.02
CA THR A 135 -10.90 -14.56 0.40
C THR A 135 -10.91 -13.19 -0.23
N ASP A 136 -10.06 -12.30 0.26
CA ASP A 136 -10.06 -10.91 -0.22
C ASP A 136 -9.77 -10.81 -1.73
N ILE A 137 -8.88 -11.64 -2.26
CA ILE A 137 -8.53 -11.68 -3.69
C ILE A 137 -8.39 -13.12 -4.19
N ILE A 138 -8.90 -13.38 -5.39
CA ILE A 138 -8.64 -14.60 -6.16
C ILE A 138 -8.06 -14.21 -7.52
N VAL A 139 -6.93 -14.83 -7.89
CA VAL A 139 -6.26 -14.66 -9.19
C VAL A 139 -6.34 -15.97 -9.95
N ASN A 140 -6.80 -15.92 -11.20
CA ASN A 140 -6.91 -17.07 -12.12
C ASN A 140 -7.60 -18.32 -11.52
N ASP A 141 -8.54 -18.12 -10.59
CA ASP A 141 -9.29 -19.15 -9.87
C ASP A 141 -8.42 -20.15 -9.06
N ASN A 142 -7.11 -19.92 -8.93
CA ASN A 142 -6.17 -20.87 -8.32
C ASN A 142 -5.27 -20.27 -7.22
N LEU A 143 -5.13 -18.94 -7.18
CA LEU A 143 -4.31 -18.24 -6.20
C LEU A 143 -5.21 -17.35 -5.32
N PHE A 144 -5.22 -17.64 -4.03
CA PHE A 144 -6.06 -17.00 -3.03
C PHE A 144 -5.20 -16.12 -2.13
N ILE A 145 -5.62 -14.88 -1.92
CA ILE A 145 -4.84 -13.90 -1.15
C ILE A 145 -5.71 -13.36 -0.05
N GLU A 146 -5.21 -13.46 1.18
CA GLU A 146 -5.85 -12.88 2.35
C GLU A 146 -5.03 -11.67 2.81
N CYS A 147 -5.65 -10.50 2.82
CA CYS A 147 -5.03 -9.22 3.12
C CYS A 147 -5.31 -8.83 4.58
N LYS A 148 -4.27 -8.37 5.29
CA LYS A 148 -4.40 -7.78 6.62
C LYS A 148 -3.56 -6.51 6.73
N LYS A 149 -4.22 -5.36 6.84
CA LYS A 149 -3.54 -4.13 7.24
C LYS A 149 -3.34 -4.11 8.75
N LEU A 150 -2.13 -3.83 9.19
CA LEU A 150 -1.78 -3.78 10.60
C LEU A 150 -1.96 -2.35 11.10
N HIS A 151 -3.02 -2.12 11.88
CA HIS A 151 -3.23 -0.86 12.60
C HIS A 151 -2.61 -0.85 14.01
N SER A 152 -2.18 -2.02 14.49
CA SER A 152 -1.48 -2.16 15.77
C SER A 152 -0.62 -3.42 15.74
N ILE A 153 0.64 -3.30 16.19
CA ILE A 153 1.55 -4.44 16.33
C ILE A 153 0.94 -5.53 17.23
N LYS A 154 0.13 -5.14 18.23
CA LYS A 154 -0.54 -6.09 19.14
C LYS A 154 -1.51 -7.02 18.41
N LYS A 155 -2.03 -6.64 17.25
CA LYS A 155 -2.94 -7.43 16.43
C LYS A 155 -2.23 -8.36 15.45
N PHE A 156 -0.90 -8.29 15.32
CA PHE A 156 -0.13 -9.11 14.38
C PHE A 156 -0.45 -10.60 14.52
N GLU A 157 -0.36 -11.13 15.74
CA GLU A 157 -0.58 -12.56 15.98
C GLU A 157 -2.00 -13.01 15.63
N LYS A 158 -2.99 -12.21 16.05
CA LYS A 158 -4.38 -12.46 15.72
C LYS A 158 -4.60 -12.45 14.21
N ASN A 159 -4.07 -11.44 13.51
CA ASN A 159 -4.24 -11.30 12.07
C ASN A 159 -3.61 -12.46 11.29
N ILE A 160 -2.42 -12.93 11.70
CA ILE A 160 -1.80 -14.12 11.09
C ILE A 160 -2.67 -15.36 11.29
N LYS A 161 -3.17 -15.60 12.51
CA LYS A 161 -4.02 -16.75 12.82
C LYS A 161 -5.34 -16.71 12.06
N ASP A 162 -6.00 -15.55 12.03
CA ASP A 162 -7.27 -15.35 11.33
C ASP A 162 -7.10 -15.57 9.83
N ALA A 163 -6.06 -14.98 9.23
CA ALA A 163 -5.78 -15.15 7.81
C ALA A 163 -5.46 -16.60 7.44
N ASN A 164 -4.65 -17.28 8.27
CA ASN A 164 -4.35 -18.71 8.09
C ASN A 164 -5.62 -19.58 8.15
N LYS A 165 -6.57 -19.25 9.04
CA LYS A 165 -7.86 -19.94 9.16
C LYS A 165 -8.80 -19.65 7.98
N GLN A 166 -8.75 -18.46 7.39
CA GLN A 166 -9.52 -18.16 6.18
C GLN A 166 -8.98 -18.95 4.98
N LEU A 167 -7.66 -19.03 4.84
CA LEU A 167 -6.99 -19.79 3.78
C LEU A 167 -7.13 -21.32 3.92
N ASP A 168 -7.53 -21.82 5.10
CA ASP A 168 -7.91 -23.24 5.29
C ASP A 168 -9.18 -23.64 4.53
N LYS A 169 -10.01 -22.67 4.14
CA LYS A 169 -11.29 -22.90 3.46
C LYS A 169 -11.18 -22.97 1.93
N ILE A 170 -9.99 -22.76 1.38
CA ILE A 170 -9.80 -22.72 -0.08
C ILE A 170 -9.72 -24.15 -0.65
N PRO A 171 -9.97 -24.34 -1.96
CA PRO A 171 -9.90 -25.65 -2.58
C PRO A 171 -8.53 -26.32 -2.41
N GLU A 172 -8.51 -27.65 -2.25
CA GLU A 172 -7.30 -28.41 -1.85
C GLU A 172 -6.11 -28.30 -2.83
N LYS A 173 -6.35 -27.99 -4.10
CA LYS A 173 -5.30 -27.83 -5.13
C LYS A 173 -4.90 -26.37 -5.37
N SER A 174 -5.47 -25.44 -4.61
CA SER A 174 -5.23 -24.01 -4.76
C SER A 174 -4.06 -23.55 -3.89
N LEU A 175 -3.40 -22.47 -4.31
CA LEU A 175 -2.33 -21.83 -3.56
C LEU A 175 -2.90 -20.63 -2.81
N GLY A 176 -2.41 -20.41 -1.60
CA GLY A 176 -2.80 -19.29 -0.74
C GLY A 176 -1.60 -18.50 -0.23
N PHE A 177 -1.70 -17.18 -0.11
CA PHE A 177 -0.72 -16.43 0.67
C PHE A 177 -1.36 -15.30 1.48
N ILE A 178 -0.67 -14.89 2.54
CA ILE A 178 -1.09 -13.80 3.39
C ILE A 178 -0.37 -12.53 2.92
N ALA A 179 -1.11 -11.47 2.64
CA ALA A 179 -0.57 -10.14 2.35
C ALA A 179 -0.70 -9.24 3.58
N LEU A 180 0.38 -8.58 4.02
CA LEU A 180 0.37 -7.66 5.16
C LEU A 180 0.77 -6.23 4.76
N ASP A 181 0.10 -5.24 5.34
CA ASP A 181 0.51 -3.83 5.26
C ASP A 181 0.95 -3.34 6.64
N PHE A 182 2.21 -2.90 6.75
CA PHE A 182 2.86 -2.39 7.95
C PHE A 182 2.88 -0.86 8.06
N THR A 183 2.30 -0.13 7.09
CA THR A 183 2.41 1.33 6.96
C THR A 183 2.10 2.11 8.25
N ASP A 184 1.16 1.64 9.07
CA ASP A 184 0.71 2.34 10.28
C ASP A 184 1.51 1.95 11.54
N VAL A 185 2.26 0.84 11.49
CA VAL A 185 2.89 0.23 12.67
C VAL A 185 4.41 0.13 12.58
N PHE A 186 4.98 0.54 11.46
CA PHE A 186 6.43 0.52 11.24
C PHE A 186 7.12 1.66 12.00
N ASN A 187 8.28 1.37 12.62
CA ASN A 187 9.09 2.39 13.28
C ASN A 187 9.88 3.21 12.25
N LYS A 188 9.34 4.36 11.86
CA LYS A 188 9.92 5.22 10.82
C LYS A 188 11.20 5.91 11.28
N ASP A 189 11.35 6.15 12.58
CA ASP A 189 12.47 6.92 13.13
C ASP A 189 13.79 6.15 13.00
N GLU A 190 13.78 4.85 13.31
CA GLU A 190 14.93 3.97 13.12
C GLU A 190 15.36 3.91 11.64
N TYR A 191 14.40 3.82 10.74
CA TYR A 191 14.68 3.84 9.31
C TYR A 191 15.26 5.19 8.85
N PHE A 192 14.72 6.31 9.34
CA PHE A 192 15.22 7.64 9.01
C PHE A 192 16.67 7.85 9.47
N GLN A 193 17.05 7.32 10.64
CA GLN A 193 18.44 7.35 11.12
C GLN A 193 19.41 6.65 10.15
N ILE A 194 18.97 5.57 9.50
CA ILE A 194 19.78 4.82 8.53
C ILE A 194 19.92 5.59 7.21
N ILE A 195 18.82 6.19 6.72
CA ILE A 195 18.83 6.79 5.38
C ILE A 195 19.35 8.22 5.33
N TYR A 196 19.28 9.01 6.41
CA TYR A 196 19.71 10.40 6.36
C TYR A 196 21.17 10.58 5.93
N PRO A 197 22.15 9.79 6.43
CA PRO A 197 23.53 9.86 5.92
C PRO A 197 23.65 9.60 4.41
N ILE A 198 22.84 8.66 3.88
CA ILE A 198 22.81 8.33 2.45
C ILE A 198 22.23 9.50 1.66
N ILE A 199 21.12 10.08 2.13
CA ILE A 199 20.50 11.26 1.52
C ILE A 199 21.49 12.43 1.48
N THR A 200 22.21 12.68 2.57
CA THR A 200 23.24 13.72 2.66
C THR A 200 24.36 13.47 1.65
N PHE A 201 24.88 12.24 1.57
CA PHE A 201 25.91 11.88 0.60
C PHE A 201 25.47 12.16 -0.85
N PHE A 202 24.27 11.70 -1.23
CA PHE A 202 23.76 11.93 -2.59
C PHE A 202 23.54 13.42 -2.85
N ARG A 203 22.99 14.17 -1.89
CA ARG A 203 22.77 15.60 -2.01
C ARG A 203 24.08 16.36 -2.26
N GLU A 204 25.11 16.07 -1.48
CA GLU A 204 26.42 16.72 -1.60
C GLU A 204 27.07 16.42 -2.96
N LYS A 205 27.10 15.15 -3.37
CA LYS A 205 27.70 14.76 -4.66
C LYS A 205 26.97 15.28 -5.88
N TYR A 206 25.67 15.39 -5.80
CA TYR A 206 24.88 16.00 -6.87
C TYR A 206 25.02 17.52 -6.91
N SER A 207 25.18 18.17 -5.75
CA SER A 207 25.47 19.60 -5.68
C SER A 207 26.84 19.95 -6.26
N GLU A 208 27.87 19.10 -6.06
CA GLU A 208 29.19 19.24 -6.68
C GLU A 208 29.14 19.20 -8.22
N LEU A 209 28.12 18.52 -8.77
CA LEU A 209 27.88 18.42 -10.21
C LEU A 209 26.93 19.49 -10.75
N GLU A 210 26.43 20.40 -9.90
CA GLU A 210 25.39 21.38 -10.23
C GLU A 210 24.08 20.75 -10.76
N ILE A 211 23.75 19.53 -10.29
CA ILE A 211 22.54 18.79 -10.69
C ILE A 211 21.64 18.58 -9.46
N ASP A 212 20.47 19.21 -9.38
CA ASP A 212 19.48 18.93 -8.31
C ASP A 212 18.41 17.93 -8.77
N ASN A 213 18.81 16.67 -9.01
CA ASN A 213 17.85 15.64 -9.42
C ASN A 213 18.07 14.25 -8.79
N PHE A 214 18.95 14.11 -7.79
CA PHE A 214 19.24 12.82 -7.14
C PHE A 214 17.97 12.13 -6.62
N LYS A 215 16.98 12.91 -6.18
CA LYS A 215 15.66 12.45 -5.70
C LYS A 215 14.88 11.66 -6.74
N SER A 216 15.18 11.86 -8.03
CA SER A 216 14.60 11.17 -9.17
C SER A 216 15.51 10.05 -9.71
N ASN A 217 16.75 9.94 -9.22
CA ASN A 217 17.69 8.92 -9.66
C ASN A 217 17.19 7.51 -9.26
N PRO A 218 17.11 6.56 -10.20
CA PRO A 218 16.59 5.22 -9.93
C PRO A 218 17.46 4.40 -8.97
N HIS A 219 18.79 4.57 -9.00
CA HIS A 219 19.71 3.89 -8.08
C HIS A 219 19.59 4.40 -6.65
N PHE A 220 19.52 5.72 -6.47
CA PHE A 220 19.27 6.32 -5.16
C PHE A 220 17.96 5.76 -4.58
N ARG A 221 16.89 5.75 -5.36
CA ARG A 221 15.58 5.21 -4.96
C ARG A 221 15.60 3.72 -4.66
N GLN A 222 16.34 2.95 -5.44
CA GLN A 222 16.53 1.52 -5.21
C GLN A 222 17.27 1.27 -3.88
N ILE A 223 18.31 2.05 -3.56
CA ILE A 223 19.02 1.92 -2.28
C ILE A 223 18.07 2.16 -1.11
N ILE A 224 17.34 3.28 -1.15
CA ILE A 224 16.44 3.70 -0.07
C ILE A 224 15.29 2.69 0.10
N SER A 225 14.66 2.24 -0.98
CA SER A 225 13.61 1.21 -0.93
C SER A 225 14.13 -0.15 -0.47
N THR A 226 15.34 -0.55 -0.86
CA THR A 226 15.96 -1.83 -0.42
C THR A 226 16.22 -1.84 1.08
N LEU A 227 16.74 -0.74 1.62
CA LEU A 227 16.94 -0.59 3.07
C LEU A 227 15.62 -0.60 3.84
N LEU A 228 14.56 -0.04 3.25
CA LEU A 228 13.23 -0.09 3.84
C LEU A 228 12.69 -1.52 3.87
N SER A 229 12.82 -2.26 2.76
CA SER A 229 12.44 -3.67 2.70
C SER A 229 13.21 -4.52 3.73
N HIS A 230 14.51 -4.28 3.92
CA HIS A 230 15.29 -4.98 4.95
C HIS A 230 14.83 -4.65 6.38
N SER A 231 14.57 -3.37 6.66
CA SER A 231 14.09 -2.95 7.97
C SER A 231 12.72 -3.57 8.28
N LEU A 232 11.85 -3.63 7.26
CA LEU A 232 10.56 -4.30 7.33
C LEU A 232 10.71 -5.81 7.56
N GLU A 233 11.61 -6.48 6.85
CA GLU A 233 11.93 -7.91 7.04
C GLU A 233 12.36 -8.20 8.47
N PHE A 234 13.23 -7.36 9.05
CA PHE A 234 13.68 -7.52 10.43
C PHE A 234 12.50 -7.41 11.42
N GLN A 235 11.68 -6.37 11.28
CA GLN A 235 10.48 -6.21 12.13
C GLN A 235 9.52 -7.38 11.99
N PHE A 236 9.26 -7.85 10.76
CA PHE A 236 8.41 -9.02 10.51
C PHE A 236 8.96 -10.27 11.19
N ASN A 237 10.25 -10.57 11.03
CA ASN A 237 10.88 -11.75 11.62
C ASN A 237 10.86 -11.73 13.16
N LEU A 238 11.05 -10.56 13.78
CA LEU A 238 10.89 -10.41 15.23
C LEU A 238 9.48 -10.78 15.69
N LEU A 239 8.45 -10.31 14.97
CA LEU A 239 7.05 -10.60 15.30
C LEU A 239 6.69 -12.06 15.04
N LEU A 240 7.18 -12.64 13.94
CA LEU A 240 6.96 -14.05 13.61
C LEU A 240 7.63 -14.98 14.62
N ASN A 241 8.86 -14.67 15.04
CA ASN A 241 9.56 -15.42 16.08
C ASN A 241 8.82 -15.36 17.42
N LYS A 242 8.29 -14.17 17.78
CA LYS A 242 7.45 -14.02 18.97
C LYS A 242 6.16 -14.86 18.89
N LEU A 243 5.49 -14.86 17.74
CA LEU A 243 4.32 -15.70 17.49
C LEU A 243 4.63 -17.19 17.70
N LYS A 244 5.72 -17.68 17.10
CA LYS A 244 6.18 -19.08 17.22
C LYS A 244 6.52 -19.43 18.67
N LYS A 245 7.17 -18.52 19.40
CA LYS A 245 7.50 -18.72 20.82
C LYS A 245 6.25 -18.79 21.70
N HIS A 246 5.26 -17.93 21.45
CA HIS A 246 4.00 -17.93 22.19
C HIS A 246 3.07 -19.09 21.80
N ASN A 247 3.22 -19.63 20.59
CA ASN A 247 2.37 -20.69 20.04
C ASN A 247 3.22 -21.76 19.37
N PRO A 248 3.90 -22.63 20.14
CA PRO A 248 4.79 -23.65 19.59
C PRO A 248 4.10 -24.61 18.61
N ASP A 249 2.80 -24.85 18.81
CA ASP A 249 2.00 -25.76 17.98
C ASP A 249 1.37 -25.06 16.75
N PHE A 250 1.54 -23.74 16.61
CA PHE A 250 1.00 -23.03 15.46
C PHE A 250 1.69 -23.50 14.17
N LYS A 251 0.88 -23.94 13.21
CA LYS A 251 1.31 -24.31 11.87
C LYS A 251 0.51 -23.54 10.83
N PHE A 252 1.20 -23.09 9.80
CA PHE A 252 0.52 -22.58 8.62
C PHE A 252 -0.22 -23.71 7.92
N ASN A 253 -1.37 -23.39 7.34
CA ASN A 253 -2.14 -24.32 6.54
C ASN A 253 -1.31 -24.79 5.34
N LYS A 254 -1.51 -26.04 4.89
CA LYS A 254 -0.76 -26.67 3.80
C LYS A 254 -0.81 -25.89 2.47
N ASN A 255 -1.88 -25.13 2.25
CA ASN A 255 -2.07 -24.32 1.05
C ASN A 255 -1.36 -22.96 1.15
N VAL A 256 -0.91 -22.55 2.33
CA VAL A 256 -0.26 -21.25 2.55
C VAL A 256 1.21 -21.32 2.14
N ILE A 257 1.52 -20.80 0.95
CA ILE A 257 2.87 -20.87 0.36
C ILE A 257 3.84 -19.83 0.92
N GLY A 258 3.32 -18.73 1.47
CA GLY A 258 4.16 -17.66 2.00
C GLY A 258 3.38 -16.49 2.56
N ILE A 259 4.13 -15.47 2.97
CA ILE A 259 3.61 -14.19 3.43
C ILE A 259 4.31 -13.09 2.65
N PHE A 260 3.54 -12.30 1.93
CA PHE A 260 4.01 -11.07 1.30
C PHE A 260 3.70 -9.91 2.25
N TYR A 261 4.62 -8.96 2.39
CA TYR A 261 4.38 -7.82 3.27
C TYR A 261 5.06 -6.57 2.74
N GLN A 262 4.36 -5.45 2.91
CA GLN A 262 4.77 -4.15 2.39
C GLN A 262 4.47 -3.04 3.37
N LEU A 263 5.03 -1.87 3.08
CA LEU A 263 4.68 -0.62 3.73
C LEU A 263 5.03 0.55 2.82
N TYR A 264 4.51 1.73 3.17
CA TYR A 264 4.87 2.97 2.50
C TYR A 264 5.33 4.05 3.48
N ILE A 265 6.42 4.74 3.15
CA ILE A 265 6.94 5.87 3.92
C ILE A 265 7.10 7.09 3.02
N PRO A 266 6.46 8.23 3.36
CA PRO A 266 6.82 9.51 2.78
C PRO A 266 8.19 9.96 3.28
N ILE A 267 9.07 10.34 2.35
CA ILE A 267 10.36 10.95 2.62
C ILE A 267 10.33 12.37 2.08
N GLN A 268 10.47 13.33 2.98
CA GLN A 268 10.64 14.73 2.62
C GLN A 268 12.13 15.04 2.46
N PHE A 269 12.50 15.63 1.33
CA PHE A 269 13.89 16.03 1.07
C PHE A 269 14.13 17.51 1.34
N ASP A 270 13.17 18.37 0.99
CA ASP A 270 13.17 19.81 1.25
C ASP A 270 11.72 20.32 1.36
N GLU A 271 11.54 21.64 1.38
CA GLU A 271 10.23 22.27 1.56
C GLU A 271 9.21 21.92 0.48
N GLU A 272 9.68 21.61 -0.73
CA GLU A 272 8.82 21.39 -1.89
C GLU A 272 8.81 19.95 -2.37
N SER A 273 9.78 19.12 -1.98
CA SER A 273 9.94 17.76 -2.52
C SER A 273 9.60 16.64 -1.55
N LEU A 274 8.63 15.84 -1.97
CA LEU A 274 8.18 14.63 -1.30
C LEU A 274 8.30 13.43 -2.23
N VAL A 275 8.86 12.33 -1.72
CA VAL A 275 8.86 11.03 -2.41
C VAL A 275 8.21 10.00 -1.52
N LEU A 276 7.26 9.25 -2.08
CA LEU A 276 6.65 8.13 -1.39
C LEU A 276 7.39 6.86 -1.76
N ILE A 277 8.09 6.28 -0.78
CA ILE A 277 8.87 5.06 -0.96
C ILE A 277 8.06 3.88 -0.47
N ARG A 278 8.07 2.80 -1.27
CA ARG A 278 7.52 1.51 -0.89
C ARG A 278 8.63 0.57 -0.45
N GLY A 279 8.49 0.00 0.74
CA GLY A 279 9.24 -1.19 1.14
C GLY A 279 8.35 -2.41 0.94
N ALA A 280 8.88 -3.47 0.34
CA ALA A 280 8.17 -4.72 0.19
C ALA A 280 9.15 -5.90 0.11
N THR A 281 8.76 -6.99 0.76
CA THR A 281 9.52 -8.24 0.82
C THR A 281 8.55 -9.38 1.17
N TYR A 282 9.08 -10.57 1.42
CA TYR A 282 8.28 -11.77 1.60
C TYR A 282 8.98 -12.81 2.48
N SER A 283 8.22 -13.80 2.93
CA SER A 283 8.70 -15.00 3.61
C SER A 283 8.05 -16.21 2.95
N ILE A 284 8.86 -17.10 2.40
CA ILE A 284 8.39 -18.38 1.86
C ILE A 284 8.20 -19.35 3.02
N LEU A 285 7.07 -20.08 2.99
CA LEU A 285 6.72 -21.04 4.04
C LEU A 285 6.76 -22.49 3.53
N LYS A 286 6.57 -22.71 2.22
CA LYS A 286 6.59 -24.03 1.59
C LYS A 286 7.89 -24.24 0.80
N GLU A 287 8.65 -25.26 1.16
CA GLU A 287 9.93 -25.59 0.49
C GLU A 287 9.72 -26.33 -0.85
N ASP A 288 8.63 -27.10 -0.98
CA ASP A 288 8.42 -28.00 -2.13
C ASP A 288 8.17 -27.28 -3.47
N ASP A 289 7.87 -25.97 -3.45
CA ASP A 289 7.62 -25.12 -4.63
C ASP A 289 8.45 -23.83 -4.61
N LYS A 290 9.64 -23.88 -3.99
CA LYS A 290 10.42 -22.69 -3.62
C LYS A 290 10.72 -21.74 -4.78
N GLU A 291 11.09 -22.24 -5.95
CA GLU A 291 11.43 -21.39 -7.11
C GLU A 291 10.20 -20.68 -7.70
N LEU A 292 9.07 -21.39 -7.85
CA LEU A 292 7.82 -20.78 -8.28
C LEU A 292 7.33 -19.72 -7.29
N CYS A 293 7.41 -20.03 -5.98
CA CYS A 293 7.07 -19.09 -4.93
C CYS A 293 7.98 -17.86 -4.95
N LYS A 294 9.30 -18.06 -5.16
CA LYS A 294 10.26 -16.96 -5.29
C LYS A 294 9.91 -16.06 -6.46
N GLU A 295 9.60 -16.60 -7.63
CA GLU A 295 9.25 -15.80 -8.80
C GLU A 295 8.01 -14.93 -8.54
N LEU A 296 6.94 -15.55 -8.03
CA LEU A 296 5.70 -14.86 -7.66
C LEU A 296 5.97 -13.74 -6.64
N PHE A 297 6.62 -14.06 -5.53
CA PHE A 297 6.84 -13.08 -4.47
C PHE A 297 7.87 -12.01 -4.83
N LEU A 298 8.87 -12.34 -5.64
CA LEU A 298 9.83 -11.37 -6.16
C LEU A 298 9.13 -10.34 -7.05
N SER A 299 8.28 -10.78 -8.00
CA SER A 299 7.45 -9.88 -8.83
C SER A 299 6.59 -8.96 -7.96
N LEU A 300 5.97 -9.48 -6.90
CA LEU A 300 5.19 -8.66 -5.95
C LEU A 300 6.04 -7.64 -5.18
N ALA A 301 7.22 -8.03 -4.73
CA ALA A 301 8.13 -7.17 -3.98
C ALA A 301 8.67 -6.03 -4.87
N THR A 302 9.15 -6.34 -6.06
CA THR A 302 9.78 -5.36 -6.97
C THR A 302 8.77 -4.59 -7.84
N GLY A 303 7.56 -5.13 -8.02
CA GLY A 303 6.53 -4.55 -8.87
C GLY A 303 6.86 -4.60 -10.37
N PHE A 304 7.43 -5.73 -10.82
CA PHE A 304 7.58 -6.13 -12.23
C PHE A 304 6.38 -6.96 -12.67
#